data_AF-A0AAU4TF08-F1
#
_entry.id   AF-A0AAU4TF08-F1
#
_cell.length_a   1.000
_cell.length_b   1.000
_cell.length_c   1.000
_cell.angle_alpha   90.00
_cell.angle_beta   90.00
_cell.angle_gamma   90.00
#
_symmetry.space_group_name_H-M   'P 1'
#
loop_
_entity.id
_entity.type
_entity.pdbx_description
1 polymer ?
#
loop_
_entity_poly.entity_id
_entity_poly.type
_entity_poly.pdbx_seq_one_letter_code
_entity_poly.pdbx_strand_id
1 'polypeptide(L)'
;MTGTTAPRPALDEHHSVGELVGQATEQVSLLVRQEVALAKEELAAKGRRAGKGGGLLGAAGAFAYAGLLALAGTAVAALSLVLPVWASALIVTAVLFVIAAVLAATGRAQLRQATPPTPEQALDSVKADVEEIKERAHR
;
A
#
# COMPACT_ATOMS: atom_id res chain seq x y z
N MET A 1 0.80 -77.41 33.79
CA MET A 1 1.62 -77.57 32.57
C MET A 1 0.64 -77.59 31.42
N THR A 2 0.57 -76.69 30.44
CA THR A 2 1.41 -75.63 29.84
C THR A 2 0.39 -74.85 28.95
N GLY A 3 0.18 -73.54 29.05
CA GLY A 3 1.07 -72.49 28.53
C GLY A 3 0.99 -72.37 27.01
N THR A 4 0.07 -71.56 26.46
CA THR A 4 0.18 -71.04 25.07
C THR A 4 -0.32 -69.59 25.02
N THR A 5 0.59 -68.68 25.36
CA THR A 5 0.45 -67.24 25.07
C THR A 5 0.73 -67.05 23.58
N ALA A 6 -0.30 -66.73 22.79
CA ALA A 6 -0.10 -66.34 21.41
C ALA A 6 0.68 -65.01 21.37
N PRO A 7 1.75 -64.89 20.57
CA PRO A 7 2.50 -63.64 20.47
C PRO A 7 1.63 -62.59 19.76
N ARG A 8 1.32 -61.48 20.44
CA ARG A 8 0.97 -60.25 19.72
C ARG A 8 2.25 -59.79 19.01
N PRO A 9 2.22 -59.51 17.71
CA PRO A 9 3.32 -58.80 17.09
C PRO A 9 3.28 -57.38 17.67
N ALA A 10 4.11 -57.12 18.68
CA ALA A 10 4.63 -55.79 18.91
C ALA A 10 5.53 -55.52 17.72
N LEU A 11 4.94 -55.03 16.62
CA LEU A 11 5.74 -54.45 15.55
C LEU A 11 6.31 -53.18 16.14
N ASP A 12 7.63 -53.21 16.30
CA ASP A 12 8.49 -52.11 16.66
C ASP A 12 8.05 -50.81 15.97
N GLU A 13 7.33 -49.94 16.69
CA GLU A 13 7.00 -48.57 16.30
C GLU A 13 8.23 -47.65 16.43
N HIS A 14 9.39 -48.12 15.99
CA HIS A 14 10.56 -47.27 15.79
C HIS A 14 10.44 -46.64 14.40
N HIS A 15 9.66 -45.55 14.30
CA HIS A 15 9.62 -44.72 13.10
C HIS A 15 11.06 -44.45 12.64
N SER A 16 11.35 -44.83 11.40
CA SER A 16 12.65 -44.62 10.80
C SER A 16 12.94 -43.12 10.72
N VAL A 17 14.19 -42.72 10.96
CA VAL A 17 14.63 -41.31 10.83
C VAL A 17 14.27 -40.75 9.44
N GLY A 18 14.27 -41.59 8.40
CA GLY A 18 13.84 -41.21 7.06
C GLY A 18 12.35 -40.90 6.94
N GLU A 19 11.50 -41.57 7.72
CA GLU A 19 10.05 -41.35 7.75
C GLU A 19 9.69 -40.04 8.47
N LEU A 20 10.39 -39.74 9.59
CA LEU A 20 10.25 -38.48 10.32
C LEU A 20 10.71 -37.27 9.49
N VAL A 21 11.80 -37.41 8.72
CA VAL A 21 12.27 -36.36 7.80
C VAL A 21 11.28 -36.14 6.66
N GLY A 22 10.68 -37.23 6.13
CA GLY A 22 9.61 -37.15 5.14
C GLY A 22 8.39 -36.38 5.67
N GLN A 23 7.90 -36.75 6.86
CA GLN A 23 6.78 -36.07 7.51
C GLN A 23 7.08 -34.60 7.85
N ALA A 24 8.28 -34.28 8.34
CA ALA A 24 8.67 -32.91 8.62
C ALA A 24 8.71 -32.05 7.34
N THR A 25 9.23 -32.59 6.24
CA THR A 25 9.28 -31.91 4.94
C THR A 25 7.87 -31.67 4.37
N GLU A 26 6.99 -32.65 4.55
CA GLU A 26 5.58 -32.54 4.16
C GLU A 26 4.83 -31.49 4.99
N GLN A 27 5.06 -31.46 6.31
CA GLN A 27 4.49 -30.45 7.20
C GLN A 27 4.97 -29.04 6.86
N VAL A 28 6.27 -28.86 6.60
CA VAL A 28 6.83 -27.57 6.15
C VAL A 28 6.21 -27.15 4.83
N SER A 29 6.06 -28.08 3.87
CA SER A 29 5.41 -27.80 2.58
C SER A 29 3.95 -27.40 2.74
N LEU A 30 3.23 -28.02 3.68
CA LEU A 30 1.85 -27.68 4.04
C LEU A 30 1.76 -26.30 4.67
N LEU A 31 2.65 -25.98 5.62
CA LEU A 31 2.70 -24.69 6.29
C LEU A 31 2.96 -23.55 5.31
N VAL A 32 3.94 -23.71 4.41
CA VAL A 32 4.23 -22.71 3.37
C VAL A 32 3.00 -22.46 2.48
N ARG A 33 2.29 -23.52 2.08
CA ARG A 33 1.06 -23.38 1.29
C ARG A 33 -0.04 -22.65 2.05
N GLN A 34 -0.17 -22.91 3.36
CA GLN A 34 -1.13 -22.22 4.22
C GLN A 34 -0.79 -20.74 4.40
N GLU A 35 0.48 -20.40 4.64
CA GLU A 35 0.94 -19.01 4.74
C GLU A 35 0.70 -18.25 3.44
N VAL A 36 0.97 -18.87 2.29
CA VAL A 36 0.65 -18.27 0.99
C VAL A 36 -0.85 -18.07 0.81
N ALA A 37 -1.69 -19.01 1.25
CA ALA A 37 -3.14 -18.89 1.18
C ALA A 37 -3.65 -17.75 2.08
N LEU A 38 -3.15 -17.67 3.31
CA LEU A 38 -3.46 -16.62 4.27
C LEU A 38 -3.03 -15.24 3.74
N ALA A 39 -1.80 -15.12 3.23
CA ALA A 39 -1.30 -13.89 2.64
C ALA A 39 -2.16 -13.45 1.45
N LYS A 40 -2.61 -14.38 0.59
CA LYS A 40 -3.54 -14.07 -0.51
C LYS A 40 -4.86 -13.53 -0.01
N GLU A 41 -5.44 -14.12 1.03
CA GLU A 41 -6.69 -13.64 1.64
C GLU A 41 -6.52 -12.26 2.26
N GLU A 42 -5.45 -12.04 3.01
CA GLU A 42 -5.17 -10.75 3.63
C GLU A 42 -4.93 -9.65 2.59
N LEU A 43 -4.16 -9.95 1.53
CA LEU A 43 -3.96 -9.04 0.41
C LEU A 43 -5.26 -8.76 -0.34
N ALA A 44 -6.12 -9.76 -0.55
CA ALA A 44 -7.43 -9.55 -1.17
C ALA A 44 -8.33 -8.68 -0.28
N ALA A 45 -8.34 -8.90 1.03
CA ALA A 45 -9.11 -8.10 1.98
C ALA A 45 -8.60 -6.64 2.04
N LYS A 46 -7.27 -6.45 2.14
CA LYS A 46 -6.62 -5.13 2.08
C LYS A 46 -6.92 -4.44 0.75
N GLY A 47 -6.80 -5.15 -0.37
CA GLY A 47 -7.09 -4.65 -1.71
C GLY A 47 -8.54 -4.23 -1.89
N ARG A 48 -9.51 -5.01 -1.37
CA ARG A 48 -10.94 -4.63 -1.38
C ARG A 48 -11.21 -3.38 -0.56
N ARG A 49 -10.63 -3.27 0.65
CA ARG A 49 -10.79 -2.08 1.50
C ARG A 49 -10.15 -0.84 0.86
N ALA A 50 -8.92 -0.96 0.38
CA ALA A 50 -8.23 0.10 -0.33
C ALA A 50 -8.97 0.50 -1.61
N GLY A 51 -9.47 -0.47 -2.39
CA GLY A 51 -10.25 -0.24 -3.60
C GLY A 51 -11.58 0.46 -3.32
N LYS A 52 -12.33 0.05 -2.28
CA LYS A 52 -13.57 0.72 -1.87
C LYS A 52 -13.29 2.13 -1.37
N GLY A 53 -12.26 2.31 -0.53
CA GLY A 53 -11.86 3.62 -0.03
C GLY A 53 -11.41 4.57 -1.15
N GLY A 54 -10.54 4.09 -2.05
CA GLY A 54 -10.08 4.82 -3.22
C GLY A 54 -11.23 5.16 -4.18
N GLY A 55 -12.15 4.23 -4.41
CA GLY A 55 -13.34 4.46 -5.23
C GLY A 55 -14.27 5.52 -4.63
N LEU A 56 -14.53 5.46 -3.32
CA LEU A 56 -15.35 6.46 -2.62
C LEU A 56 -14.69 7.84 -2.62
N LEU A 57 -13.38 7.93 -2.37
CA LEU A 57 -12.64 9.19 -2.45
C LEU A 57 -12.61 9.75 -3.87
N GLY A 58 -12.44 8.89 -4.88
CA GLY A 58 -12.52 9.27 -6.29
C GLY A 58 -13.90 9.84 -6.65
N ALA A 59 -14.98 9.16 -6.24
CA ALA A 59 -16.34 9.64 -6.44
C ALA A 59 -16.58 10.97 -5.70
N ALA A 60 -16.18 11.09 -4.43
CA ALA A 60 -16.29 12.32 -3.67
C ALA A 60 -15.55 13.48 -4.35
N GLY A 61 -14.34 13.24 -4.87
CA GLY A 61 -13.58 14.22 -5.65
C GLY A 61 -14.30 14.64 -6.93
N ALA A 62 -14.89 13.70 -7.67
CA ALA A 62 -15.66 14.00 -8.88
C ALA A 62 -16.91 14.85 -8.58
N PHE A 63 -17.67 14.51 -7.53
CA PHE A 63 -18.82 15.30 -7.10
C PHE A 63 -18.42 16.68 -6.57
N ALA A 64 -17.32 16.78 -5.82
CA ALA A 64 -16.79 18.06 -5.37
C ALA A 64 -16.36 18.95 -6.54
N TYR A 65 -15.73 18.37 -7.58
CA TYR A 65 -15.37 19.09 -8.79
C TYR A 65 -16.60 19.59 -9.55
N ALA A 66 -17.61 18.74 -9.74
CA ALA A 66 -18.87 19.14 -10.36
C ALA A 66 -19.58 20.26 -9.56
N GLY A 67 -19.61 20.12 -8.23
CA GLY A 67 -20.14 21.14 -7.31
C GLY A 67 -19.39 22.46 -7.40
N LEU A 68 -18.06 22.44 -7.53
CA LEU A 68 -17.25 23.64 -7.72
C LEU A 68 -17.58 24.36 -9.04
N LEU A 69 -17.77 23.62 -10.14
CA LEU A 69 -18.20 24.21 -11.42
C LEU A 69 -19.60 24.82 -11.32
N ALA A 70 -20.54 24.13 -10.68
CA ALA A 70 -21.88 24.65 -10.44
C ALA A 70 -21.83 25.93 -9.58
N LEU A 71 -21.04 25.92 -8.51
CA LEU A 71 -20.86 27.08 -7.63
C LEU A 71 -20.23 28.27 -8.36
N ALA A 72 -19.25 28.03 -9.23
CA ALA A 72 -18.68 29.07 -10.08
C ALA A 72 -19.76 29.68 -10.99
N GLY A 73 -20.59 28.84 -11.62
CA GLY A 73 -21.73 29.29 -12.42
C GLY A 73 -22.74 30.10 -11.60
N THR A 74 -23.07 29.66 -10.38
CA THR A 74 -23.94 30.39 -9.45
C THR A 74 -23.35 31.75 -9.07
N ALA A 75 -22.04 31.82 -8.79
CA ALA A 75 -21.37 33.08 -8.48
C ALA A 75 -21.40 34.05 -9.66
N VAL A 76 -21.16 33.56 -10.89
CA VAL A 76 -21.29 34.38 -12.10
C VAL A 76 -22.72 34.88 -12.27
N ALA A 77 -23.72 34.00 -12.11
CA ALA A 77 -25.13 34.37 -12.22
C ALA A 77 -25.52 35.44 -11.18
N ALA A 78 -25.10 35.27 -9.91
CA ALA A 78 -25.36 36.23 -8.85
C ALA A 78 -24.72 37.59 -9.10
N LEU A 79 -23.44 37.62 -9.51
CA LEU A 79 -22.76 38.87 -9.86
C LEU A 79 -23.35 39.53 -11.12
N SER A 80 -23.88 38.72 -12.04
CA SER A 80 -24.49 39.25 -13.26
C SER A 80 -25.78 40.04 -13.03
N LEU A 81 -26.35 39.98 -11.82
CA LEU A 81 -27.47 40.83 -11.40
C LEU A 81 -27.08 42.31 -11.31
N VAL A 82 -25.79 42.62 -11.13
CA VAL A 82 -25.28 43.99 -10.93
C VAL A 82 -24.14 44.36 -11.89
N LEU A 83 -23.55 43.39 -12.60
CA LEU A 83 -22.46 43.57 -13.56
C LEU A 83 -22.79 42.87 -14.89
N PRO A 84 -22.20 43.29 -16.02
CA PRO A 84 -22.31 42.51 -17.24
C PRO A 84 -21.68 41.12 -17.07
N VAL A 85 -22.25 40.13 -17.77
CA VAL A 85 -21.88 38.70 -17.64
C VAL A 85 -20.38 38.47 -17.84
N TRP A 86 -19.76 39.16 -18.81
CA TRP A 86 -18.32 39.03 -19.09
C TRP A 86 -17.45 39.47 -17.91
N ALA A 87 -17.82 40.56 -17.23
CA ALA A 87 -17.06 41.07 -16.08
C ALA A 87 -17.24 40.14 -14.87
N SER A 88 -18.46 39.66 -14.64
CA SER A 88 -18.77 38.67 -13.60
C SER A 88 -17.95 37.39 -13.79
N ALA A 89 -17.91 36.87 -15.02
CA ALA A 89 -17.12 35.69 -15.37
C ALA A 89 -15.63 35.92 -15.10
N LEU A 90 -15.06 37.04 -15.55
CA LEU A 90 -13.64 37.35 -15.31
C LEU A 90 -13.29 37.44 -13.83
N ILE A 91 -14.14 38.06 -13.01
CA ILE A 91 -13.91 38.18 -11.56
C ILE A 91 -13.89 36.79 -10.92
N VAL A 92 -14.91 35.96 -11.19
CA VAL A 92 -14.99 34.61 -10.62
C VAL A 92 -13.81 33.76 -11.08
N THR A 93 -13.45 33.83 -12.36
CA THR A 93 -12.27 33.14 -12.91
C THR A 93 -11.00 33.58 -12.20
N ALA A 94 -10.77 34.89 -12.03
CA ALA A 94 -9.58 35.41 -11.35
C ALA A 94 -9.49 34.88 -9.91
N VAL A 95 -10.59 34.89 -9.16
CA VAL A 95 -10.65 34.35 -7.79
C VAL A 95 -10.30 32.86 -7.76
N LEU A 96 -10.87 32.06 -8.68
CA LEU A 96 -10.56 30.63 -8.77
C LEU A 96 -9.09 30.37 -9.10
N PHE A 97 -8.47 31.17 -9.98
CA PHE A 97 -7.03 31.06 -10.28
C PHE A 97 -6.16 31.40 -9.07
N VAL A 98 -6.53 32.41 -8.27
CA VAL A 98 -5.82 32.74 -7.03
C VAL A 98 -5.90 31.57 -6.06
N ILE A 99 -7.09 31.00 -5.85
CA ILE A 99 -7.28 29.83 -4.98
C ILE A 99 -6.44 28.64 -5.49
N ALA A 100 -6.47 28.38 -6.80
CA ALA A 100 -5.69 27.31 -7.41
C ALA A 100 -4.18 27.52 -7.25
N ALA A 101 -3.68 28.74 -7.40
CA ALA A 101 -2.27 29.07 -7.21
C ALA A 101 -1.83 28.83 -5.75
N VAL A 102 -2.66 29.24 -4.78
CA VAL A 102 -2.40 28.98 -3.34
C VAL A 102 -2.38 27.49 -3.05
N LEU A 103 -3.38 26.74 -3.50
CA LEU A 103 -3.45 25.28 -3.32
C LEU A 103 -2.25 24.56 -3.97
N ALA A 104 -1.85 24.98 -5.18
CA ALA A 104 -0.68 24.42 -5.86
C ALA A 104 0.61 24.71 -5.09
N ALA A 105 0.77 25.93 -4.58
CA ALA A 105 1.94 26.33 -3.80
C ALA A 105 2.02 25.56 -2.47
N THR A 106 0.93 25.47 -1.72
CA THR A 106 0.89 24.73 -0.44
C THR A 106 1.03 23.23 -0.66
N GLY A 107 0.36 22.67 -1.67
CA GLY A 107 0.51 21.26 -2.03
C GLY A 107 1.95 20.91 -2.40
N ARG A 108 2.61 21.75 -3.21
CA ARG A 108 4.03 21.60 -3.53
C ARG A 108 4.92 21.71 -2.30
N ALA A 109 4.63 22.63 -1.38
CA ALA A 109 5.38 22.77 -0.13
C ALA A 109 5.24 21.53 0.76
N GLN A 110 4.05 20.95 0.86
CA GLN A 110 3.82 19.73 1.64
C GLN A 110 4.49 18.51 1.01
N LEU A 111 4.42 18.34 -0.32
CA LEU A 111 5.14 17.26 -1.00
C LEU A 111 6.65 17.36 -0.83
N ARG A 112 7.21 18.59 -0.83
CA ARG A 112 8.64 18.81 -0.54
C ARG A 112 9.03 18.51 0.91
N GLN A 113 8.10 18.60 1.86
CA GLN A 113 8.34 18.26 3.27
C GLN A 113 8.15 16.76 3.53
N ALA A 114 7.19 16.13 2.86
CA ALA A 114 6.87 14.72 3.02
C ALA A 114 7.86 13.79 2.30
N THR A 115 8.56 14.29 1.27
CA THR A 115 9.63 13.57 0.59
C THR A 115 10.97 14.17 1.01
N PRO A 116 11.80 13.48 1.83
CA PRO A 116 13.18 13.89 2.02
C PRO A 116 13.85 13.94 0.64
N PRO A 117 14.51 15.06 0.27
CA PRO A 117 15.33 15.09 -0.94
C PRO A 117 16.42 14.03 -0.75
N THR A 118 16.25 12.88 -1.39
CA THR A 118 17.06 11.66 -1.21
C THR A 118 17.04 11.03 0.19
N PRO A 119 16.96 9.70 0.31
CA PRO A 119 17.14 9.02 1.59
C PRO A 119 18.64 9.06 1.93
N GLU A 120 19.14 10.20 2.42
CA GLU A 120 20.56 10.41 2.72
C GLU A 120 21.12 9.28 3.58
N GLN A 121 20.37 8.86 4.61
CA GLN A 121 20.76 7.74 5.47
C GLN A 121 20.90 6.41 4.72
N ALA A 122 20.02 6.14 3.74
CA ALA A 122 20.09 4.91 2.94
C ALA A 122 21.19 5.00 1.87
N LEU A 123 21.51 6.19 1.37
CA LEU A 123 22.62 6.41 0.45
C LEU A 123 23.96 6.35 1.18
N ASP A 124 24.03 6.85 2.40
CA ASP A 124 25.22 6.81 3.23
C ASP A 124 25.52 5.41 3.74
N SER A 125 24.49 4.62 4.11
CA SER A 125 24.67 3.20 4.43
C SER A 125 25.17 2.40 3.22
N VAL A 126 24.61 2.63 2.03
CA VAL A 126 25.08 1.96 0.80
C VAL A 126 26.50 2.38 0.43
N LYS A 127 26.88 3.65 0.64
CA LYS A 127 28.28 4.09 0.42
C LYS A 127 29.24 3.43 1.40
N ALA A 128 28.88 3.35 2.67
CA ALA A 128 29.68 2.68 3.70
C ALA A 128 29.85 1.18 3.39
N ASP A 129 28.78 0.50 3.00
CA ASP A 129 28.82 -0.91 2.59
C ASP A 129 29.74 -1.12 1.38
N VAL A 130 29.72 -0.21 0.39
CA VAL A 130 30.59 -0.26 -0.79
C VAL A 130 32.05 0.01 -0.43
N GLU A 131 32.31 0.90 0.53
CA GLU A 131 33.66 1.23 1.00
C GLU A 131 34.29 0.05 1.76
N GLU A 132 33.51 -0.61 2.62
CA GLU A 132 33.95 -1.82 3.34
C GLU A 132 34.26 -2.98 2.38
N ILE A 133 33.43 -3.17 1.35
CA ILE A 133 33.68 -4.19 0.32
C ILE A 133 34.96 -3.88 -0.46
N LYS A 134 35.23 -2.61 -0.79
CA LYS A 134 36.47 -2.20 -1.46
C LYS A 134 37.71 -2.39 -0.60
N GLU A 135 37.63 -2.09 0.70
CA GLU A 135 38.74 -2.25 1.64
C GLU A 135 39.10 -3.73 1.82
N ARG A 136 38.09 -4.61 1.90
CA ARG A 136 38.29 -6.07 1.98
C ARG A 136 38.83 -6.69 0.69
N ALA A 137 38.61 -6.06 -0.47
CA ALA A 137 39.12 -6.52 -1.77
C ALA A 137 40.55 -6.05 -2.10
N HIS A 138 41.12 -5.13 -1.29
CA HIS A 138 42.48 -4.62 -1.46
C HIS A 138 43.50 -5.17 -0.44
N ARG A 139 43.08 -6.03 0.49
CA ARG A 139 43.96 -6.88 1.30
C ARG A 139 44.15 -8.24 0.65
#